data_AF-I0YX07-F1
#
_entry.id   AF-I0YX07-F1
#
_cell.length_a   1.000
_cell.length_b   1.000
_cell.length_c   1.000
_cell.angle_alpha   90.00
_cell.angle_beta   90.00
_cell.angle_gamma   90.00
#
_symmetry.space_group_name_H-M   'P 1'
#
loop_
_entity.id
_entity.type
_entity.pdbx_description
1 polymer ?
#
loop_
_entity_poly.entity_id
_entity_poly.type
_entity_poly.pdbx_seq_one_letter_code
_entity_poly.pdbx_strand_id
1 'polypeptide(L)'
;MAVVLPVTSLFLGLHTIYFAVISLKVGLFRAANMPKGNSYESVEYFKNINSAQSNFGQYFPIVMLLLATLEANEVMSQKYLLVLSAVITAIRIGHTLQLAMPQKLPIVMRQVGFLSTVLFFIVCGAACVVIGLQGTGLVEGNLLSGKAQEL
;
A
#
# COMPACT_ATOMS: atom_id res chain seq x y z
N MET A 1 10.22 -19.62 17.70
CA MET A 1 10.80 -18.26 17.72
C MET A 1 9.83 -17.38 16.94
N ALA A 2 9.37 -16.26 17.49
CA ALA A 2 8.44 -15.38 16.77
C ALA A 2 9.20 -14.64 15.67
N VAL A 3 8.68 -14.64 14.44
CA VAL A 3 9.21 -13.80 13.36
C VAL A 3 8.71 -12.37 13.62
N VAL A 4 9.64 -11.46 13.91
CA VAL A 4 9.31 -10.04 14.10
C VAL A 4 9.62 -9.32 12.79
N LEU A 5 8.61 -8.65 12.23
CA LEU A 5 8.73 -7.86 11.00
C LEU A 5 8.62 -6.36 11.37
N PRO A 6 9.65 -5.75 11.95
CA PRO A 6 9.55 -4.42 12.55
C PRO A 6 9.17 -3.34 11.53
N VAL A 7 9.72 -3.38 10.32
CA VAL A 7 9.43 -2.38 9.29
C VAL A 7 7.99 -2.53 8.82
N THR A 8 7.58 -3.75 8.47
CA THR A 8 6.22 -4.01 8.02
C THR A 8 5.20 -3.70 9.12
N SER A 9 5.48 -4.04 10.37
CA SER A 9 4.60 -3.75 11.51
C SER A 9 4.37 -2.25 11.69
N LEU A 10 5.43 -1.43 11.57
CA LEU A 10 5.32 0.03 11.64
C LEU A 10 4.38 0.57 10.56
N PHE A 11 4.63 0.19 9.30
CA PHE A 11 3.83 0.72 8.18
C PHE A 11 2.42 0.14 8.13
N LEU A 12 2.23 -1.11 8.52
CA LEU A 12 0.91 -1.73 8.67
C LEU A 12 0.07 -0.95 9.68
N GLY A 13 0.65 -0.60 10.83
CA GLY A 13 -0.01 0.23 11.84
C GLY A 13 -0.40 1.61 11.29
N LEU A 14 0.55 2.32 10.66
CA LEU A 14 0.31 3.66 10.10
C LEU A 14 -0.83 3.67 9.07
N HIS A 15 -0.79 2.74 8.11
CA HIS A 15 -1.81 2.66 7.08
C HIS A 15 -3.16 2.19 7.62
N THR A 16 -3.18 1.31 8.61
CA THR A 16 -4.43 0.86 9.25
C THR A 16 -5.11 2.04 9.97
N ILE A 17 -4.35 2.84 10.71
CA ILE A 17 -4.87 4.06 11.34
C ILE A 17 -5.40 5.03 10.28
N TYR A 18 -4.65 5.27 9.20
CA TYR A 18 -5.09 6.13 8.11
C TYR A 18 -6.38 5.61 7.44
N PHE A 19 -6.46 4.30 7.18
CA PHE A 19 -7.63 3.66 6.61
C PHE A 19 -8.85 3.74 7.54
N ALA A 20 -8.65 3.58 8.84
CA ALA A 20 -9.70 3.75 9.84
C ALA A 20 -10.29 5.17 9.80
N VAL A 21 -9.44 6.20 9.69
CA VAL A 21 -9.89 7.60 9.57
C VAL A 21 -10.75 7.82 8.32
N ILE A 22 -10.33 7.30 7.15
CA ILE A 22 -11.12 7.44 5.92
C ILE A 22 -12.42 6.64 6.02
N SER A 23 -12.35 5.41 6.53
CA SER A 23 -13.50 4.53 6.69
C SER A 23 -14.54 5.13 7.63
N LEU A 24 -14.11 5.78 8.71
CA LEU A 24 -14.98 6.49 9.62
C LEU A 24 -15.69 7.66 8.91
N LYS A 25 -14.99 8.45 8.10
CA LYS A 25 -15.60 9.55 7.33
C LYS A 25 -16.68 9.04 6.38
N VAL A 26 -16.41 7.95 5.65
CA VAL A 26 -17.39 7.34 4.75
C VAL A 26 -18.58 6.79 5.54
N GLY A 27 -18.33 6.09 6.65
CA GLY A 27 -19.37 5.53 7.51
C GLY A 27 -20.30 6.60 8.09
N LEU A 28 -19.73 7.69 8.64
CA LEU A 28 -20.50 8.82 9.17
C LEU A 28 -21.32 9.52 8.09
N PHE A 29 -20.76 9.71 6.90
CA PHE A 29 -21.49 10.30 5.79
C PHE A 29 -22.68 9.42 5.38
N ARG A 30 -22.47 8.10 5.27
CA ARG A 30 -23.57 7.16 4.98
C ARG A 30 -24.64 7.23 6.06
N ALA A 31 -24.26 7.12 7.34
CA ALA A 31 -25.20 7.14 8.46
C ALA A 31 -26.06 8.43 8.49
N ALA A 32 -25.48 9.58 8.16
CA ALA A 32 -26.20 10.86 8.13
C ALA A 32 -27.18 11.01 6.95
N ASN A 33 -27.01 10.23 5.88
CA ASN A 33 -27.76 10.39 4.62
C ASN A 33 -28.66 9.19 4.27
N MET A 34 -28.41 7.99 4.81
CA MET A 34 -29.19 6.78 4.58
C MET A 34 -30.67 6.89 4.99
N PRO A 35 -31.03 7.54 6.13
CA PRO A 35 -32.42 7.66 6.55
C PRO A 35 -33.28 8.56 5.65
N LYS A 36 -32.68 9.30 4.72
CA LYS A 36 -33.38 10.32 3.91
C LYS A 36 -33.93 9.80 2.58
N GLY A 37 -33.74 8.52 2.25
CA GLY A 37 -34.16 7.95 0.95
C GLY A 37 -33.48 8.59 -0.28
N ASN A 38 -32.51 9.47 -0.06
CA ASN A 38 -31.84 10.22 -1.10
C ASN A 38 -30.71 9.39 -1.72
N SER A 39 -30.58 9.43 -3.04
CA SER A 39 -29.38 8.96 -3.73
C SER A 39 -28.21 9.89 -3.39
N TYR A 40 -27.49 9.58 -2.31
CA TYR A 40 -26.32 10.34 -1.87
C TYR A 40 -25.02 9.90 -2.57
N GLU A 41 -25.09 8.83 -3.37
CA GLU A 41 -23.94 8.26 -4.08
C GLU A 41 -23.39 9.18 -5.17
N SER A 42 -24.25 10.03 -5.74
CA SER A 42 -23.87 11.04 -6.73
C SER A 42 -23.27 12.31 -6.13
N VAL A 43 -23.35 12.49 -4.79
CA VAL A 43 -22.78 13.65 -4.12
C VAL A 43 -21.26 13.61 -4.29
N GLU A 44 -20.71 14.64 -4.95
CA GLU A 44 -19.30 14.68 -5.36
C GLU A 44 -18.35 14.42 -4.18
N TYR A 45 -18.63 15.02 -3.02
CA TYR A 45 -17.86 14.78 -1.80
C TYR A 45 -17.82 13.29 -1.44
N PHE A 46 -18.98 12.63 -1.39
CA PHE A 46 -19.08 11.21 -1.05
C PHE A 46 -18.39 10.33 -2.10
N LYS A 47 -18.62 10.60 -3.38
CA LYS A 47 -17.96 9.90 -4.49
C LYS A 47 -16.43 9.94 -4.35
N ASN A 48 -15.87 11.10 -4.01
CA ASN A 48 -14.43 11.29 -3.86
C ASN A 48 -13.87 10.53 -2.65
N ILE A 49 -14.46 10.68 -1.46
CA ILE A 49 -13.98 9.97 -0.26
C ILE A 49 -14.18 8.46 -0.35
N ASN A 50 -15.26 8.00 -0.99
CA ASN A 50 -15.54 6.58 -1.20
C ASN A 50 -14.57 5.98 -2.23
N SER A 51 -14.23 6.73 -3.29
CA SER A 51 -13.19 6.32 -4.25
C SER A 51 -11.82 6.21 -3.57
N ALA A 52 -11.47 7.16 -2.71
CA ALA A 52 -10.25 7.13 -1.93
C ALA A 52 -10.21 5.93 -0.98
N GLN A 53 -11.29 5.66 -0.24
CA GLN A 53 -11.40 4.50 0.65
C GLN A 53 -11.26 3.19 -0.12
N SER A 54 -12.02 3.02 -1.21
CA SER A 54 -12.01 1.80 -2.01
C SER A 54 -10.63 1.54 -2.60
N ASN A 55 -10.00 2.55 -3.19
CA ASN A 55 -8.66 2.42 -3.75
C ASN A 55 -7.64 2.05 -2.66
N PHE A 56 -7.63 2.74 -1.52
CA PHE A 56 -6.70 2.42 -0.46
C PHE A 56 -6.94 1.00 0.07
N GLY A 57 -8.18 0.65 0.38
CA GLY A 57 -8.55 -0.66 0.93
C GLY A 57 -8.26 -1.86 0.01
N GLN A 58 -8.24 -1.65 -1.31
CA GLN A 58 -7.89 -2.70 -2.27
C GLN A 58 -6.38 -2.92 -2.39
N TYR A 59 -5.60 -1.85 -2.49
CA TYR A 59 -4.18 -1.95 -2.83
C TYR A 59 -3.25 -2.01 -1.61
N PHE A 60 -3.58 -1.34 -0.51
CA PHE A 60 -2.74 -1.33 0.69
C PHE A 60 -2.47 -2.74 1.26
N PRO A 61 -3.46 -3.65 1.38
CA PRO A 61 -3.21 -4.99 1.89
C PRO A 61 -2.18 -5.75 1.03
N ILE A 62 -2.27 -5.61 -0.29
CA ILE A 62 -1.32 -6.22 -1.22
C ILE A 62 0.09 -5.64 -1.03
N VAL A 63 0.21 -4.31 -0.89
CA VAL A 63 1.52 -3.66 -0.61
C VAL A 63 2.12 -4.22 0.68
N MET A 64 1.34 -4.37 1.75
CA MET A 64 1.85 -4.90 3.02
C MET A 64 2.23 -6.37 2.95
N LEU A 65 1.47 -7.20 2.24
CA LEU A 65 1.82 -8.60 2.04
C LEU A 65 3.17 -8.73 1.32
N LEU A 66 3.38 -7.94 0.27
CA LEU A 66 4.66 -7.93 -0.45
C LEU A 66 5.81 -7.48 0.45
N LEU A 67 5.65 -6.41 1.24
CA LEU A 67 6.67 -5.96 2.18
C LEU A 67 6.96 -6.99 3.27
N ALA A 68 5.92 -7.61 3.84
CA ALA A 68 6.04 -8.68 4.84
C ALA A 68 6.86 -9.84 4.29
N THR A 69 6.57 -10.28 3.05
CA THR A 69 7.30 -11.36 2.39
C THR A 69 8.76 -10.99 2.16
N LEU A 70 9.04 -9.79 1.68
CA LEU A 70 10.41 -9.33 1.45
C LEU A 70 11.23 -9.21 2.74
N GLU A 71 10.60 -8.72 3.83
CA GLU A 71 11.23 -8.62 5.15
C GLU A 71 11.50 -10.00 5.75
N ALA A 72 10.51 -10.90 5.70
CA ALA A 72 10.62 -12.25 6.25
C ALA A 72 11.68 -13.11 5.54
N ASN A 73 11.97 -12.81 4.27
CA ASN A 73 13.00 -13.50 3.48
C ASN A 73 14.31 -12.71 3.38
N GLU A 74 14.45 -11.61 4.14
CA GLU A 74 15.67 -10.79 4.21
C GLU A 74 16.23 -10.39 2.84
N VAL A 75 15.35 -10.16 1.85
CA VAL A 75 15.73 -9.88 0.45
C VAL A 75 16.54 -8.58 0.32
N MET A 76 16.37 -7.66 1.26
CA MET A 76 17.10 -6.41 1.32
C MET A 76 17.36 -6.01 2.78
N SER A 77 18.35 -5.14 3.00
CA SER A 77 18.63 -4.64 4.34
C SER A 77 17.43 -3.89 4.93
N GLN A 78 17.30 -3.93 6.26
CA GLN A 78 16.21 -3.23 6.96
C GLN A 78 16.17 -1.73 6.64
N LYS A 79 17.33 -1.09 6.45
CA LYS A 79 17.41 0.34 6.07
C LYS A 79 16.79 0.59 4.70
N TYR A 80 17.09 -0.26 3.71
CA TYR A 80 16.49 -0.14 2.37
C TYR A 80 14.99 -0.40 2.41
N LEU A 81 14.55 -1.43 3.13
CA LEU A 81 13.14 -1.74 3.27
C LEU A 81 12.37 -0.59 3.96
N LEU A 82 12.97 0.04 4.98
CA LEU A 82 12.39 1.19 5.67
C LEU A 82 12.18 2.37 4.70
N VAL A 83 13.20 2.71 3.90
CA VAL A 83 13.12 3.78 2.91
C VAL A 83 12.09 3.47 1.83
N LEU A 84 12.12 2.26 1.27
CA LEU A 84 11.17 1.81 0.27
C LEU A 84 9.73 1.90 0.81
N SER A 85 9.51 1.41 2.02
CA SER A 85 8.22 1.45 2.71
C SER A 85 7.76 2.89 2.97
N ALA A 86 8.66 3.78 3.39
CA ALA A 86 8.34 5.20 3.59
C ALA A 86 7.93 5.88 2.27
N VAL A 87 8.69 5.65 1.20
CA VAL A 87 8.42 6.21 -0.13
C VAL A 87 7.09 5.71 -0.67
N ILE A 88 6.84 4.40 -0.67
CA ILE A 88 5.57 3.86 -1.17
C ILE A 88 4.39 4.34 -0.31
N THR A 89 4.56 4.45 1.01
CA THR A 89 3.55 5.02 1.91
C THR A 89 3.19 6.45 1.53
N ALA A 90 4.19 7.32 1.38
CA ALA A 90 3.96 8.73 1.03
C ALA A 90 3.26 8.87 -0.32
N ILE A 91 3.67 8.07 -1.31
CA ILE A 91 3.05 8.00 -2.64
C ILE A 91 1.58 7.54 -2.55
N ARG A 92 1.29 6.47 -1.80
CA ARG A 92 -0.06 5.91 -1.64
C ARG A 92 -0.99 6.86 -0.89
N ILE A 93 -0.50 7.48 0.18
CA ILE A 93 -1.26 8.50 0.93
C ILE A 93 -1.51 9.70 0.01
N GLY A 94 -0.50 10.17 -0.72
CA GLY A 94 -0.64 11.28 -1.67
C GLY A 94 -1.70 11.01 -2.75
N HIS A 95 -1.67 9.82 -3.36
CA HIS A 95 -2.69 9.36 -4.31
C HIS A 95 -4.10 9.39 -3.70
N THR A 96 -4.23 8.86 -2.49
CA THR A 96 -5.51 8.72 -1.80
C THR A 96 -6.07 10.07 -1.36
N LEU A 97 -5.21 10.98 -0.90
CA LEU A 97 -5.58 12.35 -0.59
C LEU A 97 -6.06 13.10 -1.84
N GLN A 98 -5.38 12.92 -2.98
CA GLN A 98 -5.80 13.52 -4.24
C GLN A 98 -7.18 13.00 -4.66
N LEU A 99 -7.44 11.69 -4.54
CA LEU A 99 -8.77 11.12 -4.82
C LEU A 99 -9.85 11.68 -3.89
N ALA A 100 -9.54 11.88 -2.61
CA ALA A 100 -10.48 12.40 -1.63
C ALA A 100 -10.77 13.90 -1.83
N MET A 101 -9.79 14.67 -2.33
CA MET A 101 -9.84 16.13 -2.44
C MET A 101 -9.25 16.60 -3.78
N PRO A 102 -9.85 16.23 -4.93
CA PRO A 102 -9.26 16.45 -6.24
C PRO A 102 -9.08 17.92 -6.60
N GLN A 103 -9.91 18.80 -6.04
CA GLN A 103 -9.83 20.26 -6.27
C GLN A 103 -8.74 20.96 -5.45
N LYS A 104 -8.23 20.32 -4.39
CA LYS A 104 -7.24 20.92 -3.46
C LYS A 104 -5.82 20.47 -3.73
N LEU A 105 -5.63 19.38 -4.47
CA LEU A 105 -4.34 18.72 -4.64
C LEU A 105 -4.02 18.50 -6.13
N PRO A 106 -2.75 18.68 -6.53
CA PRO A 106 -2.34 18.51 -7.92
C PRO A 106 -2.68 17.11 -8.45
N ILE A 107 -3.20 17.05 -9.67
CA ILE A 107 -3.53 15.79 -10.36
C ILE A 107 -2.31 14.86 -10.50
N VAL A 108 -1.10 15.42 -10.54
CA VAL A 108 0.18 14.70 -10.60
C VAL A 108 0.32 13.70 -9.45
N MET A 109 -0.17 14.03 -8.24
CA MET A 109 -0.13 13.11 -7.09
C MET A 109 -0.92 11.83 -7.35
N ARG A 110 -2.01 11.92 -8.11
CA ARG A 110 -2.80 10.75 -8.53
C ARG A 110 -2.03 9.91 -9.54
N GLN A 111 -1.46 10.55 -10.56
CA GLN A 111 -0.76 9.86 -11.65
C GLN A 111 0.51 9.17 -11.16
N VAL A 112 1.37 9.90 -10.45
CA VAL A 112 2.58 9.35 -9.82
C VAL A 112 2.20 8.26 -8.83
N GLY A 113 1.20 8.53 -7.99
CA GLY A 113 0.61 7.56 -7.07
C GLY A 113 0.28 6.21 -7.71
N PHE A 114 -0.46 6.25 -8.82
CA PHE A 114 -0.86 5.07 -9.56
C PHE A 114 0.35 4.36 -10.19
N LEU A 115 1.16 5.08 -10.97
CA LEU A 115 2.29 4.51 -11.70
C LEU A 115 3.31 3.87 -10.75
N SER A 116 3.64 4.55 -9.66
CA SER A 116 4.56 4.01 -8.66
C SER A 116 3.99 2.79 -7.93
N THR A 117 2.67 2.73 -7.70
CA THR A 117 2.03 1.52 -7.12
C THR A 117 2.13 0.34 -8.08
N VAL A 118 1.85 0.56 -9.37
CA VAL A 118 1.96 -0.50 -10.40
C VAL A 118 3.40 -0.99 -10.52
N LEU A 119 4.37 -0.07 -10.59
CA LEU A 119 5.78 -0.43 -10.64
C LEU A 119 6.20 -1.23 -9.40
N PHE A 120 5.76 -0.80 -8.21
CA PHE A 120 6.01 -1.53 -6.97
C PHE A 120 5.46 -2.95 -7.02
N PHE A 121 4.23 -3.15 -7.50
CA PHE A 121 3.66 -4.49 -7.65
C PHE A 121 4.43 -5.36 -8.62
N ILE A 122 4.87 -4.81 -9.75
CA ILE A 122 5.66 -5.57 -10.73
C ILE A 122 6.98 -6.01 -10.11
N VAL A 123 7.72 -5.08 -9.50
CA VAL A 123 9.06 -5.36 -8.97
C VAL A 123 9.00 -6.28 -7.75
N CYS A 124 8.21 -5.94 -6.73
CA CYS A 124 8.11 -6.73 -5.51
C CYS A 124 7.37 -8.05 -5.75
N GLY A 125 6.37 -8.06 -6.65
CA GLY A 125 5.68 -9.29 -7.06
C GLY A 125 6.62 -10.26 -7.78
N ALA A 126 7.43 -9.76 -8.73
CA ALA A 126 8.45 -10.58 -9.38
C ALA A 126 9.47 -11.13 -8.37
N ALA A 127 9.92 -10.31 -7.42
CA ALA A 127 10.80 -10.76 -6.35
C ALA A 127 10.15 -11.89 -5.52
N CYS A 128 8.87 -11.76 -5.14
CA CYS A 128 8.15 -12.81 -4.42
C CYS A 128 7.98 -14.10 -5.24
N VAL A 129 7.79 -14.00 -6.56
CA VAL A 129 7.78 -15.17 -7.45
C VAL A 129 9.13 -15.88 -7.43
N VAL A 130 10.24 -15.13 -7.52
CA VAL A 130 11.59 -15.70 -7.45
C VAL A 130 11.83 -16.42 -6.12
N ILE A 131 11.43 -15.80 -4.99
CA ILE A 131 11.50 -16.43 -3.66
C ILE A 131 10.73 -17.76 -3.66
N GLY A 132 9.50 -17.77 -4.19
CA GLY A 132 8.69 -18.98 -4.26
C GLY A 132 9.30 -20.09 -5.13
N LEU A 133 9.88 -19.72 -6.28
CA LEU A 133 10.55 -20.67 -7.17
C LEU A 133 11.83 -21.26 -6.53
N GLN A 134 12.57 -20.45 -5.78
CA GLN A 134 13.75 -20.93 -5.03
C GLN A 134 13.35 -21.83 -3.86
N GLY A 135 12.33 -21.44 -3.09
CA GLY A 135 11.83 -22.24 -1.97
C GLY A 135 11.25 -23.58 -2.39
N THR A 136 10.81 -23.72 -3.64
CA THR A 136 10.31 -24.98 -4.22
C THR A 136 11.40 -25.81 -4.92
N GLY A 137 12.62 -25.29 -5.04
CA GLY A 137 13.73 -25.96 -5.73
C GLY A 137 13.61 -25.98 -7.26
N LEU A 138 12.68 -25.19 -7.85
CA LEU A 138 12.52 -25.08 -9.30
C LEU A 138 13.61 -24.22 -9.96
N VAL A 139 14.29 -23.40 -9.16
CA VAL A 139 15.41 -22.57 -9.60
C VAL A 139 16.58 -22.78 -8.64
N GLU A 140 17.72 -23.19 -9.19
CA GLU A 140 18.96 -23.36 -8.45
C GLU A 140 19.70 -22.01 -8.31
N GLY A 141 20.21 -21.73 -7.12
CA GLY A 141 21.00 -20.53 -6.82
C GLY A 141 20.18 -19.35 -6.26
N ASN A 142 20.83 -18.56 -5.40
CA ASN A 142 20.22 -17.37 -4.79
C ASN A 142 20.32 -16.15 -5.72
N LEU A 143 19.38 -16.07 -6.66
CA LEU A 143 19.19 -14.96 -7.61
C LEU A 143 18.95 -13.59 -6.95
N LEU A 144 18.53 -13.57 -5.69
CA LEU A 144 18.25 -12.32 -4.96
C LEU A 144 19.40 -11.90 -4.05
N SER A 145 20.36 -12.79 -3.74
CA SER A 145 21.62 -12.41 -3.08
C SER A 145 22.60 -11.80 -4.09
N GLY A 146 22.28 -10.60 -4.56
CA GLY A 146 23.30 -9.73 -5.12
C GLY A 146 24.18 -9.21 -3.99
N LYS A 147 25.31 -9.90 -3.71
CA LYS A 147 26.49 -9.41 -2.95
C LYS A 147 26.28 -8.11 -2.14
N ALA A 148 25.50 -8.16 -1.06
CA ALA A 148 25.38 -7.07 -0.09
C ALA A 148 26.00 -7.47 1.26
N GLN A 149 27.08 -8.26 1.23
CA GLN A 149 27.90 -8.62 2.38
C GLN A 149 29.32 -8.04 2.34
N GLU A 150 29.65 -7.21 1.36
CA GLU A 150 30.90 -6.44 1.34
C GLU A 150 30.56 -4.97 1.27
N LEU A 151 30.52 -4.31 2.44
CA LEU A 151 30.97 -2.95 2.78
C LEU A 151 30.47 -2.55 4.17
#